data_AF-A0A1Y6BDN8-F1
#
_entry.id   AF-A0A1Y6BDN8-F1
#
_cell.length_a   1.000
_cell.length_b   1.000
_cell.length_c   1.000
_cell.angle_alpha   90.00
_cell.angle_beta   90.00
_cell.angle_gamma   90.00
#
_symmetry.space_group_name_H-M   'P 1'
#
loop_
_entity.id
_entity.type
_entity.pdbx_description
1 polymer ?
#
loop_
_entity_poly.entity_id
_entity_poly.type
_entity_poly.pdbx_seq_one_letter_code
_entity_poly.pdbx_strand_id
1 'polypeptide(L)'
;MKLIVMILIFMLLSNSVHADVYRCIANVEEFSNDIEFIYLDTEKRSVKLKNRGGTFSGKITSIRQHNQGQVMNLYLENTDPFEEGQDSEYILFTWKNKYRVAGVNYIIDNGEKILDTLAGNNEIECKKEKI
;
A
#
# COMPACT_ATOMS: atom_id res chain seq x y z
N MET A 1 5.32 5.34 45.03
CA MET A 1 5.71 3.94 44.72
C MET A 1 4.79 3.26 43.70
N LYS A 2 3.44 3.32 43.85
CA LYS A 2 2.49 2.71 42.88
C LYS A 2 2.55 3.28 41.45
N LEU A 3 2.78 4.59 41.30
CA LEU A 3 2.82 5.26 39.99
C LEU A 3 4.05 4.84 39.14
N ILE A 4 5.21 4.65 39.77
CA ILE A 4 6.46 4.28 39.09
C ILE A 4 6.36 2.85 38.54
N VAL A 5 5.77 1.93 39.31
CA VAL A 5 5.53 0.55 38.87
C VAL A 5 4.57 0.51 37.68
N MET A 6 3.54 1.36 37.67
CA MET A 6 2.57 1.43 36.58
C MET A 6 3.17 1.96 35.28
N ILE A 7 4.07 2.95 35.36
CA ILE A 7 4.81 3.50 34.21
C ILE A 7 5.77 2.45 33.62
N LEU A 8 6.48 1.70 34.47
CA LEU A 8 7.37 0.60 34.04
C LEU A 8 6.62 -0.52 33.31
N ILE A 9 5.43 -0.88 33.80
CA ILE A 9 4.57 -1.88 33.12
C ILE A 9 4.09 -1.36 31.76
N PHE A 10 3.75 -0.07 31.65
CA PHE A 10 3.31 0.53 30.40
C PHE A 10 4.44 0.63 29.35
N MET A 11 5.68 0.84 29.79
CA MET A 11 6.87 0.83 28.92
C MET A 11 7.26 -0.60 28.47
N LEU A 12 7.01 -1.62 29.29
CA LEU A 12 7.26 -3.03 28.91
C LEU A 12 6.19 -3.56 27.92
N LEU A 13 5.03 -2.92 27.87
CA LEU A 13 3.92 -3.24 26.95
C LEU A 13 3.97 -2.44 25.64
N SER A 14 5.04 -1.69 25.35
CA SER A 14 5.27 -1.12 24.02
C SER A 14 5.53 -2.26 23.04
N ASN A 15 4.44 -2.81 22.51
CA ASN A 15 4.43 -3.87 21.52
C ASN A 15 5.40 -3.53 20.41
N SER A 16 6.31 -4.45 20.13
CA SER A 16 7.18 -4.45 18.97
C SER A 16 6.29 -4.44 17.72
N VAL A 17 6.07 -3.26 17.15
CA VAL A 17 5.51 -3.11 15.81
C VAL A 17 6.55 -3.73 14.89
N HIS A 18 6.24 -4.91 14.33
CA HIS A 18 7.16 -5.61 13.44
C HIS A 18 7.28 -4.79 12.15
N ALA A 19 8.47 -4.24 11.94
CA ALA A 19 8.84 -3.51 10.73
C ALA A 19 9.09 -4.51 9.61
N ASP A 20 8.15 -4.57 8.67
CA ASP A 20 8.22 -5.49 7.53
C ASP A 20 8.29 -4.68 6.24
N VAL A 21 9.31 -4.98 5.43
CA VAL A 21 9.43 -4.50 4.06
C VAL A 21 8.96 -5.61 3.13
N TYR A 22 8.09 -5.27 2.18
CA TYR A 22 7.59 -6.21 1.19
C TYR A 22 7.94 -5.74 -0.21
N ARG A 23 8.39 -6.70 -1.02
CA ARG A 23 8.57 -6.55 -2.45
C ARG A 23 7.54 -7.42 -3.16
N CYS A 24 6.62 -6.77 -3.88
CA CYS A 24 5.55 -7.42 -4.60
C CYS A 24 5.72 -7.25 -6.11
N ILE A 25 5.62 -8.34 -6.86
CA ILE A 25 5.81 -8.35 -8.31
C ILE A 25 4.59 -9.02 -8.94
N ALA A 26 3.97 -8.37 -9.92
CA ALA A 26 2.88 -8.97 -10.68
C ALA A 26 3.43 -9.57 -11.98
N ASN A 27 2.75 -10.60 -12.49
CA ASN A 27 3.00 -11.10 -13.83
C ASN A 27 2.05 -10.36 -14.78
N VAL A 28 2.54 -9.28 -15.39
CA VAL A 28 1.76 -8.45 -16.30
C VAL A 28 2.05 -8.82 -17.75
N GLU A 29 1.02 -8.75 -18.62
CA GLU A 29 1.24 -8.85 -20.05
C GLU A 29 1.97 -7.60 -20.55
N GLU A 30 2.93 -7.78 -21.48
CA GLU A 30 3.50 -6.69 -22.29
C GLU A 30 2.31 -5.90 -22.86
N PHE A 31 2.23 -4.60 -22.60
CA PHE A 31 1.17 -3.66 -23.03
C PHE A 31 -0.03 -3.42 -22.10
N SER A 32 -0.13 -4.06 -20.93
CA SER A 32 -1.12 -3.68 -19.91
C SER A 32 -0.72 -2.39 -19.16
N ASN A 33 -1.71 -1.63 -18.65
CA ASN A 33 -1.49 -0.57 -17.65
C ASN A 33 -1.55 -1.11 -16.22
N ASP A 34 -1.44 -2.43 -16.06
CA ASP A 34 -1.52 -3.09 -14.77
C ASP A 34 -0.29 -2.77 -13.90
N ILE A 35 -0.45 -3.02 -12.61
CA ILE A 35 0.61 -2.83 -11.63
C ILE A 35 1.70 -3.86 -11.90
N GLU A 36 2.92 -3.40 -12.21
CA GLU A 36 4.09 -4.26 -12.39
C GLU A 36 4.71 -4.63 -11.03
N PHE A 37 4.74 -3.64 -10.13
CA PHE A 37 5.57 -3.68 -8.94
C PHE A 37 4.97 -2.85 -7.81
N ILE A 38 5.05 -3.38 -6.58
CA ILE A 38 4.77 -2.63 -5.35
C ILE A 38 5.90 -2.89 -4.34
N TYR A 39 6.45 -1.81 -3.80
CA TYR A 39 7.35 -1.84 -2.65
C TYR A 39 6.65 -1.21 -1.45
N LEU A 40 6.64 -1.91 -0.32
CA LEU A 40 5.97 -1.49 0.91
C LEU A 40 6.97 -1.45 2.05
N ASP A 41 6.98 -0.35 2.79
CA ASP A 41 7.66 -0.23 4.08
C ASP A 41 6.57 0.05 5.13
N THR A 42 6.22 -0.98 5.90
CA THR A 42 5.13 -0.89 6.90
C THR A 42 5.49 -0.05 8.11
N GLU A 43 6.79 0.08 8.41
CA GLU A 43 7.29 0.93 9.51
C GLU A 43 7.18 2.40 9.13
N LYS A 44 7.72 2.77 7.96
CA LYS A 44 7.65 4.15 7.45
C LYS A 44 6.28 4.50 6.88
N ARG A 45 5.36 3.54 6.79
CA ARG A 45 4.07 3.65 6.10
C ARG A 45 4.22 4.22 4.70
N SER A 46 5.25 3.79 3.98
CA SER A 46 5.54 4.27 2.63
C SER A 46 5.26 3.18 1.60
N VAL A 47 4.79 3.59 0.43
CA VAL A 47 4.59 2.72 -0.72
C VAL A 47 5.24 3.34 -1.94
N LYS A 48 5.81 2.48 -2.79
CA LYS A 48 6.12 2.81 -4.19
C LYS A 48 5.43 1.81 -5.09
N LEU A 49 4.79 2.30 -6.13
CA LEU A 49 4.11 1.48 -7.12
C LEU A 49 4.67 1.81 -8.50
N LYS A 50 4.88 0.79 -9.33
CA LYS A 50 5.24 0.97 -10.73
C LYS A 50 4.19 0.35 -11.62
N ASN A 51 3.82 1.08 -12.66
CA ASN A 51 3.07 0.59 -13.80
C ASN A 51 3.69 1.19 -15.08
N ARG A 52 3.03 1.01 -16.22
CA ARG A 52 3.48 1.58 -17.49
C ARG A 52 3.58 3.12 -17.51
N GLY A 53 2.73 3.80 -16.74
CA GLY A 53 2.70 5.26 -16.63
C GLY A 53 3.85 5.84 -15.79
N GLY A 54 4.53 5.03 -14.98
CA GLY A 54 5.68 5.48 -14.21
C GLY A 54 5.82 4.82 -12.85
N THR A 55 6.63 5.45 -11.99
CA THR A 55 6.78 5.06 -10.58
C THR A 55 6.19 6.13 -9.69
N PHE A 56 5.20 5.75 -8.89
CA PHE A 56 4.45 6.62 -8.01
C PHE A 56 4.84 6.32 -6.58
N SER A 57 4.99 7.37 -5.78
CA SER A 57 5.23 7.26 -4.34
C SER A 57 3.97 7.63 -3.57
N GLY A 58 3.78 7.01 -2.43
CA GLY A 58 2.59 7.22 -1.62
C GLY A 58 2.76 6.73 -0.20
N LYS A 59 1.63 6.59 0.48
CA LYS A 59 1.56 6.16 1.87
C LYS A 59 0.61 4.99 2.09
N ILE A 60 0.93 4.19 3.11
CA ILE A 60 0.04 3.17 3.64
C ILE A 60 -0.90 3.86 4.64
N THR A 61 -2.17 4.02 4.27
CA THR A 61 -3.15 4.76 5.07
C THR A 61 -3.78 3.90 6.16
N SER A 62 -3.83 2.58 5.96
CA SER A 62 -4.41 1.63 6.91
C SER A 62 -3.78 0.25 6.74
N ILE A 63 -3.51 -0.42 7.86
CA ILE A 63 -3.11 -1.83 7.92
C ILE A 63 -4.06 -2.52 8.89
N ARG A 64 -4.74 -3.59 8.44
CA ARG A 64 -5.69 -4.35 9.26
C ARG A 64 -5.49 -5.83 9.06
N GLN A 65 -5.77 -6.61 10.09
CA GLN A 65 -5.83 -8.06 9.97
C GLN A 65 -7.25 -8.51 9.66
N HIS A 66 -7.37 -9.42 8.70
CA HIS A 66 -8.62 -10.05 8.29
C HIS A 66 -8.47 -11.58 8.37
N ASN A 67 -9.58 -12.31 8.33
CA ASN A 67 -9.60 -13.78 8.48
C ASN A 67 -8.74 -14.52 7.45
N GLN A 68 -8.39 -13.88 6.33
CA GLN A 68 -7.61 -14.46 5.24
C GLN A 68 -6.20 -13.91 5.12
N GLY A 69 -5.79 -13.00 6.00
CA GLY A 69 -4.48 -12.35 5.97
C GLY A 69 -4.57 -10.85 6.22
N GLN A 70 -3.49 -10.16 5.90
CA GLN A 70 -3.39 -8.72 6.08
C GLN A 70 -4.06 -7.97 4.92
N VAL A 71 -4.68 -6.85 5.24
CA VAL A 71 -5.26 -5.91 4.27
C VAL A 71 -4.61 -4.56 4.49
N MET A 72 -4.06 -3.98 3.42
CA MET A 72 -3.41 -2.68 3.41
C MET A 72 -4.10 -1.76 2.41
N ASN A 73 -4.44 -0.55 2.86
CA ASN A 73 -4.89 0.52 1.96
C ASN A 73 -3.71 1.42 1.63
N LEU A 74 -3.54 1.70 0.35
CA LEU A 74 -2.44 2.44 -0.24
C LEU A 74 -3.02 3.67 -0.92
N TYR A 75 -2.40 4.81 -0.71
CA TYR A 75 -2.77 6.06 -1.38
C TYR A 75 -1.53 6.65 -2.02
N LEU A 76 -1.61 6.93 -3.31
CA LEU A 76 -0.53 7.51 -4.09
C LEU A 76 -0.99 8.90 -4.56
N GLU A 77 -0.17 9.88 -4.23
CA GLU A 77 -0.40 11.28 -4.61
C GLU A 77 0.33 11.50 -5.94
N ASN A 78 -0.34 12.10 -6.93
CA ASN A 78 0.39 12.54 -8.11
C ASN A 78 1.34 13.67 -7.70
N THR A 79 2.64 13.47 -7.87
CA THR A 79 3.65 14.47 -7.56
C THR A 79 4.03 15.33 -8.77
N ASP A 80 3.52 15.04 -9.97
CA ASP A 80 3.81 15.84 -11.17
C ASP A 80 2.84 17.04 -11.26
N PRO A 81 3.32 18.29 -11.12
CA PRO A 81 2.48 19.48 -11.23
C PRO A 81 2.06 19.82 -12.68
N PHE A 82 2.56 19.10 -13.68
CA PHE A 82 2.29 19.34 -15.11
C PHE A 82 1.39 18.28 -15.74
N GLU A 83 1.12 17.17 -15.06
CA GLU A 83 0.11 16.19 -15.46
C GLU A 83 -1.13 16.36 -14.57
N GLU A 84 -2.33 16.45 -15.17
CA GLU A 84 -3.57 16.53 -14.42
C GLU A 84 -3.63 15.36 -13.42
N GLY A 85 -3.64 15.72 -12.13
CA GLY A 85 -3.35 14.86 -10.99
C GLY A 85 -4.07 13.52 -11.03
N GLN A 86 -3.33 12.43 -11.26
CA GLN A 86 -3.84 11.08 -11.03
C GLN A 86 -3.57 10.64 -9.60
N ASP A 87 -4.51 10.95 -8.71
CA ASP A 87 -4.54 10.28 -7.41
C ASP A 87 -4.93 8.81 -7.61
N SER A 88 -4.32 7.92 -6.84
CA SER A 88 -4.69 6.51 -6.90
C SER A 88 -4.86 5.91 -5.52
N GLU A 89 -5.88 5.07 -5.39
CA GLU A 89 -6.15 4.29 -4.18
C GLU A 89 -6.13 2.81 -4.51
N TYR A 90 -5.33 2.06 -3.76
CA TYR A 90 -5.24 0.61 -3.90
C TYR A 90 -5.46 -0.10 -2.57
N ILE A 91 -5.92 -1.34 -2.67
CA ILE A 91 -6.01 -2.28 -1.56
C ILE A 91 -5.16 -3.48 -1.92
N LEU A 92 -4.15 -3.77 -1.09
CA LEU A 92 -3.42 -5.03 -1.12
C LEU A 92 -4.00 -5.95 -0.06
N PHE A 93 -4.42 -7.15 -0.45
CA PHE A 93 -5.04 -8.11 0.45
C PHE A 93 -4.67 -9.54 0.09
N THR A 94 -4.86 -10.46 1.04
CA THR A 94 -4.70 -11.90 0.80
C THR A 94 -6.07 -12.56 0.59
N TRP A 95 -6.19 -13.38 -0.44
CA TRP A 95 -7.36 -14.22 -0.71
C TRP A 95 -6.91 -15.62 -1.14
N LYS A 96 -7.41 -16.68 -0.49
CA LYS A 96 -7.01 -18.08 -0.75
C LYS A 96 -5.48 -18.27 -0.79
N ASN A 97 -4.77 -17.71 0.20
CA ASN A 97 -3.31 -17.74 0.33
C ASN A 97 -2.51 -17.05 -0.80
N LYS A 98 -3.16 -16.17 -1.57
CA LYS A 98 -2.50 -15.39 -2.62
C LYS A 98 -2.68 -13.91 -2.35
N TYR A 99 -1.64 -13.11 -2.58
CA TYR A 99 -1.78 -11.65 -2.53
C TYR A 99 -2.48 -11.17 -3.80
N ARG A 100 -3.34 -10.18 -3.60
CA ARG A 100 -4.09 -9.53 -4.67
C ARG A 100 -4.12 -8.03 -4.43
N VAL A 101 -4.08 -7.29 -5.51
CA VAL A 101 -4.19 -5.84 -5.49
C VAL A 101 -5.36 -5.43 -6.37
N ALA A 102 -6.16 -4.50 -5.88
CA ALA A 102 -7.22 -3.85 -6.63
C ALA A 102 -7.19 -2.37 -6.30
N GLY A 103 -7.56 -1.51 -7.23
CA GLY A 103 -7.58 -0.08 -6.98
C GLY A 103 -8.28 0.72 -8.04
N VAL A 104 -8.20 2.02 -7.88
CA VAL A 104 -8.84 3.01 -8.72
C VAL A 104 -7.89 4.18 -8.92
N ASN A 105 -7.99 4.80 -10.09
CA ASN A 105 -7.35 6.08 -10.37
C ASN A 105 -8.44 7.15 -10.47
N TYR A 106 -8.07 8.37 -10.08
CA TYR A 106 -8.92 9.54 -10.14
C TYR A 106 -8.28 10.59 -11.03
N ILE A 107 -9.09 11.37 -11.75
CA ILE A 107 -8.67 12.65 -12.31
C ILE A 107 -9.12 13.75 -11.35
N ILE A 108 -8.26 14.75 -11.12
CA ILE A 108 -8.63 15.95 -10.37
C ILE A 108 -9.08 17.02 -11.37
N ASP A 109 -10.38 17.27 -11.44
CA ASP A 109 -10.97 18.34 -12.26
C ASP A 109 -11.67 19.36 -11.36
N ASN A 110 -11.32 20.64 -11.50
CA ASN A 110 -11.83 21.73 -10.66
C ASN A 110 -11.72 21.49 -9.13
N GLY A 111 -10.73 20.72 -8.70
CA GLY A 111 -10.53 20.35 -7.29
C GLY A 111 -11.42 19.20 -6.80
N GLU A 112 -12.23 18.61 -7.67
CA GLU A 112 -13.02 17.41 -7.39
C GLU A 112 -12.33 16.16 -7.92
N LYS A 113 -12.40 15.06 -7.16
CA LYS A 113 -11.90 13.75 -7.59
C LYS A 113 -12.97 13.03 -8.40
N ILE A 114 -12.69 12.80 -9.68
CA ILE A 114 -13.55 12.06 -10.59
C ILE A 114 -12.92 10.69 -10.84
N LEU A 115 -13.67 9.61 -10.65
CA LEU A 115 -13.18 8.27 -10.93
C LEU A 115 -12.92 8.10 -12.43
N ASP A 116 -11.70 7.73 -12.78
CA ASP A 116 -11.25 7.58 -14.17
C ASP A 116 -11.20 6.10 -14.56
N THR A 117 -10.34 5.34 -13.90
CA THR A 117 -10.06 3.95 -14.26
C THR A 117 -10.04 3.03 -13.04
N LEU A 118 -10.40 1.77 -13.27
CA LEU A 118 -10.34 0.70 -12.27
C LEU A 118 -9.14 -0.20 -12.59
N ALA A 119 -8.24 -0.35 -11.63
CA ALA A 119 -7.18 -1.36 -11.66
C ALA A 119 -7.72 -2.65 -11.06
N GLY A 120 -7.87 -3.67 -11.91
CA GLY A 120 -8.51 -4.93 -11.57
C GLY A 120 -7.77 -5.73 -10.49
N ASN A 121 -8.51 -6.67 -9.89
CA ASN A 121 -8.11 -7.59 -8.83
C ASN A 121 -6.98 -8.55 -9.27
N ASN A 122 -5.78 -8.01 -9.44
CA ASN A 122 -4.62 -8.71 -10.00
C ASN A 122 -3.93 -9.54 -8.92
N GLU A 123 -3.53 -10.76 -9.29
CA GLU A 123 -2.69 -11.59 -8.43
C GLU A 123 -1.27 -11.03 -8.43
N ILE A 124 -0.66 -10.94 -7.25
CA ILE A 124 0.69 -10.40 -7.08
C ILE A 124 1.49 -11.31 -6.16
N GLU A 125 2.77 -11.48 -6.44
CA GLU A 125 3.67 -12.25 -5.57
C GLU A 125 4.41 -11.31 -4.63
N CYS A 126 4.09 -11.35 -3.34
CA CYS A 126 4.79 -10.57 -2.32
C CYS A 126 5.78 -11.43 -1.53
N LYS A 127 7.00 -10.92 -1.38
CA LYS A 127 8.04 -11.51 -0.52
C LYS A 127 8.45 -10.47 0.51
N LYS A 128 8.52 -10.90 1.78
CA LYS A 128 9.12 -10.09 2.84
C LYS A 128 10.63 -10.04 2.61
N GLU A 129 11.18 -8.84 2.56
CA GLU A 129 12.63 -8.65 2.50
C GLU A 129 13.21 -8.83 3.91
N LYS A 130 14.35 -9.54 4.00
CA LYS A 130 15.15 -9.55 5.21
C LYS A 130 15.99 -8.28 5.20
N ILE A 131 15.73 -7.39 6.16
CA ILE A 131 16.56 -6.23 6.45
C ILE A 131 17.77 -6.71 7.27
#